data_AF-A0A3P8GZY1-F1
#
_entry.id   AF-A0A3P8GZY1-F1
#
_cell.length_a   1.000
_cell.length_b   1.000
_cell.length_c   1.000
_cell.angle_alpha   90.00
_cell.angle_beta   90.00
_cell.angle_gamma   90.00
#
_symmetry.space_group_name_H-M   'P 1'
#
loop_
_entity.id
_entity.type
_entity.pdbx_description
1 polymer ?
#
loop_
_entity_poly.entity_id
_entity_poly.type
_entity_poly.pdbx_seq_one_letter_code
_entity_poly.pdbx_strand_id
1 'polypeptide(L)'
;MHYAAETGSCSATAYFLSHGVTLLDRNARGDTPLHIAAEHGYYRIAKMMLDTEEGMRALYHEDHQGRIPLHRAVMRGHPRTTQLLLQKGGIFRKCHKGNTPLHTAAQYGQLETCQVLLKLSPALLDQVNFEGVTALHAAAMNNNAEIVEYLLTAGAQILPARDGSYFVCMALERRHHETLKVTIMHTRWSEIWSILDGTPQCVLDGLIRELPSLFGLVMSRSITRSKNEEKGDVEVTYDLSVMQRKKSETDATDNDPMHRVKEAIRPLDTVDTNLLLRHHAGSSHELRGKRRFCTIERHCAGQTSKSTVEAFELQRQRLDYFRDWTNTLELLLYSAAEILLIDTLIDRSLPGRKMLSTLLMFLAWLNFLLQVTHVKYVGIFVVMFLQVFGTVVKCLSVYSIVILCFGFVFHVLLRDPNYKFVLRNATSTVEAMSTSYRQRLSMNQAMTERGQYNYLDVSLFKTLMMMFGEYEHSSTLIHPLLSDPYPDTQNTIAIFLFYIAFLVFVPIIVMNLLIGLAVGDIEEVRKTACEQLLVQQIYWLADLESKFPKFIQKRLAKKKVSLTVQRVAVGRGLYIIH
;
A
#
# COMPACT_ATOMS: atom_id res chain seq x y z
N MET A 1 -32.24 -51.66 23.51
CA MET A 1 -32.35 -51.10 22.14
C MET A 1 -31.28 -50.05 21.81
N HIS A 2 -31.14 -48.96 22.58
CA HIS A 2 -30.16 -47.89 22.30
C HIS A 2 -28.72 -48.39 22.05
N TYR A 3 -28.16 -49.22 22.95
CA TYR A 3 -26.82 -49.80 22.77
C TYR A 3 -26.69 -50.72 21.54
N ALA A 4 -27.75 -51.42 21.15
CA ALA A 4 -27.75 -52.26 19.94
C ALA A 4 -27.71 -51.38 18.68
N ALA A 5 -28.43 -50.25 18.70
CA ALA A 5 -28.39 -49.25 17.64
C ALA A 5 -27.04 -48.52 17.56
N GLU A 6 -26.38 -48.27 18.70
CA GLU A 6 -25.06 -47.63 18.78
C GLU A 6 -23.95 -48.54 18.27
N THR A 7 -23.99 -49.83 18.62
CA THR A 7 -23.00 -50.82 18.19
C THR A 7 -23.21 -51.35 16.76
N GLY A 8 -24.34 -51.03 16.12
CA GLY A 8 -24.63 -51.48 14.76
C GLY A 8 -25.05 -52.95 14.65
N SER A 9 -25.40 -53.61 15.76
CA SER A 9 -25.72 -55.05 15.75
C SER A 9 -27.11 -55.33 15.18
N CYS A 10 -27.16 -55.75 13.91
CA CYS A 10 -28.42 -56.10 13.24
C CYS A 10 -29.12 -57.28 13.91
N SER A 11 -28.37 -58.30 14.34
CA SER A 11 -28.93 -59.48 14.99
C SER A 11 -29.55 -59.16 16.35
N ALA A 12 -28.87 -58.35 17.17
CA ALA A 12 -29.42 -57.91 18.45
C ALA A 12 -30.64 -57.02 18.26
N THR A 13 -30.61 -56.12 17.26
CA THR A 13 -31.74 -55.28 16.90
C THR A 13 -32.96 -56.13 16.49
N ALA A 14 -32.77 -57.11 15.61
CA ALA A 14 -33.85 -58.00 15.18
C ALA A 14 -34.42 -58.83 16.35
N TYR A 15 -33.56 -59.31 17.25
CA TYR A 15 -33.98 -60.02 18.45
C TYR A 15 -34.79 -59.13 19.39
N PHE A 16 -34.38 -57.88 19.63
CA PHE A 16 -35.15 -56.96 20.48
C PHE A 16 -36.49 -56.55 19.84
N LEU A 17 -36.53 -56.40 18.51
CA LEU A 17 -37.78 -56.12 17.80
C LEU A 17 -38.75 -57.31 17.86
N SER A 18 -38.27 -58.55 17.75
CA SER A 18 -39.14 -59.74 17.86
C SER A 18 -39.73 -59.95 19.26
N HIS A 19 -39.09 -59.38 20.28
CA HIS A 19 -39.56 -59.41 21.68
C HIS A 19 -40.37 -58.16 22.07
N GLY A 20 -40.73 -57.30 21.12
CA GLY A 20 -41.60 -56.14 21.37
C GLY A 20 -40.97 -55.04 22.21
N VAL A 21 -39.65 -54.84 22.13
CA VAL A 21 -38.98 -53.74 22.83
C VAL A 21 -39.39 -52.39 22.24
N THR A 22 -39.76 -51.46 23.12
CA THR A 22 -40.19 -50.09 22.79
C THR A 22 -39.12 -49.30 22.04
N LEU A 23 -39.50 -48.68 20.91
CA LEU A 23 -38.63 -47.80 20.11
C LEU A 23 -38.77 -46.30 20.46
N LEU A 24 -39.68 -45.97 21.37
CA LEU A 24 -40.02 -44.58 21.72
C LEU A 24 -39.26 -44.07 22.95
N ASP A 25 -38.62 -44.96 23.71
CA ASP A 25 -37.86 -44.59 24.90
C ASP A 25 -36.70 -43.67 24.52
N ARG A 26 -36.45 -42.67 25.36
CA ARG A 26 -35.43 -41.64 25.14
C ARG A 26 -34.25 -41.84 26.07
N ASN A 27 -33.04 -41.67 25.55
CA ASN A 27 -31.83 -41.63 26.36
C ASN A 27 -31.65 -40.23 27.02
N ALA A 28 -30.54 -40.04 27.74
CA ALA A 28 -30.22 -38.78 28.43
C ALA A 28 -30.10 -37.53 27.51
N ARG A 29 -29.96 -37.72 26.19
CA ARG A 29 -29.91 -36.64 25.19
C ARG A 29 -31.29 -36.39 24.53
N GLY A 30 -32.30 -37.16 24.93
CA GLY A 30 -33.62 -37.18 24.29
C GLY A 30 -33.67 -38.03 23.03
N ASP A 31 -32.60 -38.75 22.69
CA ASP A 31 -32.51 -39.53 21.45
C ASP A 31 -33.24 -40.87 21.61
N THR A 32 -34.07 -41.22 20.62
CA THR A 32 -34.62 -42.57 20.46
C THR A 32 -33.60 -43.51 19.81
N PRO A 33 -33.77 -44.84 19.83
CA PRO A 33 -32.86 -45.76 19.15
C PRO A 33 -32.71 -45.46 17.64
N LEU A 34 -33.76 -44.91 17.02
CA LEU A 34 -33.73 -44.47 15.63
C LEU A 34 -32.83 -43.24 15.40
N HIS A 35 -32.74 -42.31 16.37
CA HIS A 35 -31.78 -41.20 16.29
C HIS A 35 -30.34 -41.70 16.24
N ILE A 36 -30.02 -42.69 17.08
CA ILE A 36 -28.68 -43.29 17.15
C ILE A 36 -28.37 -44.05 15.84
N ALA A 37 -29.31 -44.88 15.37
CA ALA A 37 -29.14 -45.59 14.10
C ALA A 37 -28.97 -44.62 12.91
N ALA A 38 -29.70 -43.51 12.92
CA ALA A 38 -29.58 -42.44 11.93
C ALA A 38 -28.23 -41.72 12.03
N GLU A 39 -27.78 -41.39 13.24
CA GLU A 39 -26.49 -40.73 13.49
C GLU A 39 -25.31 -41.56 12.97
N HIS A 40 -25.32 -42.88 13.14
CA HIS A 40 -24.25 -43.74 12.64
C HIS A 40 -24.45 -44.24 11.20
N GLY A 41 -25.57 -43.90 10.57
CA GLY A 41 -25.85 -44.27 9.18
C GLY A 41 -26.14 -45.74 8.98
N TYR A 42 -26.59 -46.46 10.01
CA TYR A 42 -26.92 -47.88 9.93
C TYR A 42 -28.22 -48.13 9.16
N TYR A 43 -28.14 -48.06 7.83
CA TYR A 43 -29.28 -48.21 6.91
C TYR A 43 -30.13 -49.45 7.21
N ARG A 44 -29.50 -50.62 7.44
CA ARG A 44 -30.24 -51.87 7.70
C ARG A 44 -31.02 -51.82 9.00
N ILE A 45 -30.42 -51.25 10.05
CA ILE A 45 -31.06 -51.11 11.37
C ILE A 45 -32.19 -50.08 11.30
N ALA A 46 -31.95 -48.94 10.67
CA ALA A 46 -32.96 -47.93 10.42
C ALA A 46 -34.13 -48.50 9.62
N LYS A 47 -33.87 -49.32 8.59
CA LYS A 47 -34.91 -49.99 7.80
C LYS A 47 -35.73 -50.96 8.65
N MET A 48 -35.08 -51.84 9.42
CA MET A 48 -35.77 -52.77 10.32
C MET A 48 -36.65 -52.04 11.34
N MET A 49 -36.16 -50.95 11.93
CA MET A 49 -36.95 -50.14 12.86
C MET A 49 -38.15 -49.47 12.14
N LEU A 50 -37.94 -48.87 10.97
CA LEU A 50 -38.98 -48.17 10.19
C LEU A 50 -40.01 -49.10 9.54
N ASP A 51 -39.75 -50.41 9.49
CA ASP A 51 -40.74 -51.41 9.07
C ASP A 51 -41.74 -51.74 10.20
N THR A 52 -41.50 -51.24 11.42
CA THR A 52 -42.44 -51.35 12.56
C THR A 52 -43.27 -50.07 12.76
N GLU A 53 -44.48 -50.19 13.29
CA GLU A 53 -45.35 -49.03 13.57
C GLU A 53 -44.73 -48.05 14.59
N GLU A 54 -44.05 -48.57 15.62
CA GLU A 54 -43.36 -47.73 16.60
C GLU A 54 -42.19 -46.96 15.99
N GLY A 55 -41.45 -47.56 15.05
CA GLY A 55 -40.37 -46.87 14.35
C GLY A 55 -40.88 -45.76 13.45
N MET A 56 -42.05 -45.93 12.83
CA MET A 56 -42.72 -44.86 12.07
C MET A 56 -43.15 -43.69 12.97
N ARG A 57 -43.55 -43.96 14.23
CA ARG A 57 -43.78 -42.90 15.23
C ARG A 57 -42.48 -42.23 15.67
N ALA A 58 -41.41 -43.03 15.89
CA ALA A 58 -40.08 -42.55 16.28
C ALA A 58 -39.46 -41.56 15.27
N LEU A 59 -39.88 -41.59 14.00
CA LEU A 59 -39.40 -40.71 12.94
C LEU A 59 -39.74 -39.23 13.17
N TYR A 60 -40.79 -38.93 13.94
CA TYR A 60 -41.20 -37.55 14.27
C TYR A 60 -40.80 -37.09 15.66
N HIS A 61 -40.20 -37.97 16.46
CA HIS A 61 -39.75 -37.60 17.80
C HIS A 61 -38.55 -36.68 17.74
N GLU A 62 -38.54 -35.69 18.62
CA GLU A 62 -37.45 -34.75 18.77
C GLU A 62 -36.50 -35.15 19.90
N ASP A 63 -35.21 -34.89 19.71
CA ASP A 63 -34.21 -34.85 20.77
C ASP A 63 -34.31 -33.55 21.61
N HIS A 64 -33.46 -33.37 22.63
CA HIS A 64 -33.46 -32.15 23.44
C HIS A 64 -33.13 -30.86 22.66
N GLN A 65 -32.62 -30.97 21.44
CA GLN A 65 -32.34 -29.86 20.53
C GLN A 65 -33.40 -29.74 19.42
N GLY A 66 -34.50 -30.51 19.48
CA GLY A 66 -35.61 -30.42 18.52
C GLY A 66 -35.28 -31.08 17.20
N ARG A 67 -34.21 -31.86 17.16
CA ARG A 67 -33.76 -32.56 15.97
C ARG A 67 -34.51 -33.88 15.92
N ILE A 68 -35.19 -34.10 14.80
CA ILE A 68 -35.69 -35.43 14.41
C ILE A 68 -34.53 -36.33 13.90
N PRO A 69 -34.71 -37.66 13.78
CA PRO A 69 -33.66 -38.59 13.32
C PRO A 69 -33.05 -38.18 11.98
N LEU A 70 -33.83 -37.56 11.08
CA LEU A 70 -33.35 -37.02 9.81
C LEU A 70 -32.20 -36.02 9.99
N HIS A 71 -32.27 -35.12 10.98
CA HIS A 71 -31.18 -34.17 11.24
C HIS A 71 -29.90 -34.87 11.68
N ARG A 72 -29.99 -35.97 12.45
CA ARG A 72 -28.83 -36.74 12.89
C ARG A 72 -28.15 -37.45 11.72
N ALA A 73 -28.92 -38.08 10.84
CA ALA A 73 -28.40 -38.69 9.61
C ALA A 73 -27.72 -37.65 8.70
N VAL A 74 -28.33 -36.48 8.57
CA VAL A 74 -27.79 -35.39 7.75
C VAL A 74 -26.55 -34.76 8.37
N MET A 75 -26.54 -34.53 9.69
CA MET A 75 -25.40 -33.97 10.43
C MET A 75 -24.12 -34.80 10.26
N ARG A 76 -24.25 -36.12 10.14
CA ARG A 76 -23.13 -37.06 10.00
C ARG A 76 -22.84 -37.48 8.54
N GLY A 77 -23.63 -37.00 7.58
CA GLY A 77 -23.33 -37.24 6.17
C GLY A 77 -23.75 -38.60 5.65
N HIS A 78 -24.94 -39.10 6.03
CA HIS A 78 -25.39 -40.44 5.63
C HIS A 78 -26.48 -40.40 4.54
N PRO A 79 -26.15 -40.20 3.26
CA PRO A 79 -27.13 -39.95 2.19
C PRO A 79 -28.11 -41.10 1.99
N ARG A 80 -27.65 -42.37 2.10
CA ARG A 80 -28.52 -43.55 1.98
C ARG A 80 -29.56 -43.64 3.09
N THR A 81 -29.16 -43.31 4.32
CA THR A 81 -30.06 -43.32 5.49
C THR A 81 -31.00 -42.12 5.46
N THR A 82 -30.52 -40.95 5.03
CA THR A 82 -31.34 -39.77 4.76
C THR A 82 -32.40 -40.07 3.69
N GLN A 83 -32.04 -40.72 2.58
CA GLN A 83 -32.98 -41.11 1.54
C GLN A 83 -34.02 -42.10 2.05
N LEU A 84 -33.62 -43.09 2.85
CA LEU A 84 -34.54 -44.04 3.48
C LEU A 84 -35.56 -43.34 4.39
N LEU A 85 -35.09 -42.46 5.27
CA LEU A 85 -35.94 -41.71 6.19
C LEU A 85 -36.96 -40.85 5.44
N LEU A 86 -36.55 -40.22 4.34
CA LEU A 86 -37.45 -39.43 3.49
C LEU A 86 -38.45 -40.29 2.72
N GLN A 87 -38.03 -41.45 2.19
CA GLN A 87 -38.92 -42.41 1.52
C GLN A 87 -40.00 -42.96 2.46
N LYS A 88 -39.69 -43.10 3.76
CA LYS A 88 -40.61 -43.57 4.80
C LYS A 88 -41.47 -42.45 5.41
N GLY A 89 -41.52 -41.26 4.79
CA GLY A 89 -42.38 -40.16 5.24
C GLY A 89 -41.70 -39.12 6.14
N GLY A 90 -40.36 -39.07 6.14
CA GLY A 90 -39.60 -38.04 6.84
C GLY A 90 -40.02 -36.62 6.45
N ILE A 91 -40.36 -35.79 7.44
CA ILE A 91 -40.72 -34.37 7.23
C ILE A 91 -39.49 -33.48 7.42
N PHE A 92 -39.37 -32.42 6.64
CA PHE A 92 -38.35 -31.38 6.79
C PHE A 92 -38.69 -30.39 7.92
N ARG A 93 -38.77 -30.88 9.17
CA ARG A 93 -39.05 -30.04 10.34
C ARG A 93 -37.84 -29.16 10.67
N LYS A 94 -38.07 -28.01 11.30
CA LYS A 94 -37.01 -27.14 11.84
C LYS A 94 -36.63 -27.58 13.26
N CYS A 95 -35.34 -27.52 13.62
CA CYS A 95 -34.90 -27.75 15.00
C CYS A 95 -35.14 -26.53 15.90
N HIS A 96 -34.76 -26.56 17.18
CA HIS A 96 -34.94 -25.42 18.09
C HIS A 96 -34.21 -24.14 17.65
N LYS A 97 -33.15 -24.26 16.83
CA LYS A 97 -32.45 -23.11 16.21
C LYS A 97 -33.13 -22.61 14.93
N GLY A 98 -34.22 -23.26 14.51
CA GLY A 98 -34.89 -22.99 13.25
C GLY A 98 -34.19 -23.60 12.03
N ASN A 99 -33.09 -24.34 12.23
CA ASN A 99 -32.34 -24.94 11.12
C ASN A 99 -33.15 -26.07 10.49
N THR A 100 -33.24 -26.04 9.16
CA THR A 100 -33.74 -27.16 8.37
C THR A 100 -32.66 -28.25 8.23
N PRO A 101 -33.00 -29.46 7.76
CA PRO A 101 -32.00 -30.47 7.45
C PRO A 101 -30.93 -29.95 6.49
N LEU A 102 -31.29 -29.11 5.50
CA LEU A 102 -30.34 -28.52 4.56
C LEU A 102 -29.33 -27.57 5.26
N HIS A 103 -29.77 -26.75 6.22
CA HIS A 103 -28.85 -25.91 7.02
C HIS A 103 -27.84 -26.77 7.77
N THR A 104 -28.31 -27.89 8.33
CA THR A 104 -27.46 -28.83 9.06
C THR A 104 -26.44 -29.48 8.12
N ALA A 105 -26.88 -29.96 6.94
CA ALA A 105 -26.00 -30.51 5.92
C ALA A 105 -24.91 -29.50 5.50
N ALA A 106 -25.32 -28.26 5.26
CA ALA A 106 -24.46 -27.16 4.85
C ALA A 106 -23.47 -26.74 5.95
N GLN A 107 -23.89 -26.73 7.21
CA GLN A 107 -23.03 -26.42 8.35
C GLN A 107 -21.92 -27.47 8.56
N TYR A 108 -22.26 -28.76 8.41
CA TYR A 108 -21.34 -29.87 8.67
C TYR A 108 -20.58 -30.39 7.44
N GLY A 109 -20.66 -29.70 6.29
CA GLY A 109 -19.85 -30.03 5.12
C GLY A 109 -20.31 -31.27 4.34
N GLN A 110 -21.58 -31.67 4.45
CA GLN A 110 -22.08 -32.93 3.89
C GLN A 110 -22.67 -32.78 2.47
N LEU A 111 -21.80 -32.61 1.46
CA LEU A 111 -22.18 -32.35 0.06
C LEU A 111 -23.17 -33.37 -0.52
N GLU A 112 -22.88 -34.67 -0.41
CA GLU A 112 -23.74 -35.73 -0.96
C GLU A 112 -25.16 -35.69 -0.36
N THR A 113 -25.26 -35.38 0.94
CA THR A 113 -26.57 -35.24 1.60
C THR A 113 -27.31 -33.99 1.15
N CYS A 114 -26.62 -32.85 0.94
CA CYS A 114 -27.21 -31.66 0.33
C CYS A 114 -27.81 -31.99 -1.05
N GLN A 115 -27.09 -32.75 -1.87
CA GLN A 115 -27.56 -33.17 -3.19
C GLN A 115 -28.83 -34.03 -3.10
N VAL A 116 -28.87 -35.00 -2.18
CA VAL A 116 -30.07 -35.84 -1.98
C VAL A 116 -31.26 -34.99 -1.50
N LEU A 117 -31.05 -34.08 -0.56
CA LEU A 117 -32.10 -33.20 -0.02
C LEU A 117 -32.68 -32.28 -1.10
N LEU A 118 -31.83 -31.65 -1.92
CA LEU A 118 -32.29 -30.73 -2.96
C LEU A 118 -32.94 -31.45 -4.14
N LYS A 119 -32.50 -32.67 -4.48
CA LYS A 119 -33.17 -33.51 -5.49
C LYS A 119 -34.60 -33.86 -5.10
N LEU A 120 -34.85 -34.10 -3.81
CA LEU A 120 -36.17 -34.47 -3.30
C LEU A 120 -37.07 -33.24 -3.06
N SER A 121 -36.49 -32.15 -2.58
CA SER A 121 -37.23 -30.94 -2.21
C SER A 121 -36.44 -29.67 -2.52
N PRO A 122 -36.59 -29.09 -3.72
CA PRO A 122 -35.92 -27.84 -4.09
C PRO A 122 -36.40 -26.65 -3.26
N ALA A 123 -37.61 -26.71 -2.70
CA ALA A 123 -38.17 -25.68 -1.83
C ALA A 123 -37.41 -25.43 -0.52
N LEU A 124 -36.42 -26.28 -0.16
CA LEU A 124 -35.57 -26.07 1.00
C LEU A 124 -34.45 -25.05 0.78
N LEU A 125 -34.14 -24.72 -0.48
CA LEU A 125 -32.94 -23.97 -0.85
C LEU A 125 -32.90 -22.57 -0.21
N ASP A 126 -34.01 -21.85 -0.29
CA ASP A 126 -34.13 -20.46 0.16
C ASP A 126 -34.79 -20.33 1.54
N GLN A 127 -34.98 -21.44 2.27
CA GLN A 127 -35.54 -21.38 3.61
C GLN A 127 -34.56 -20.72 4.58
N VAL A 128 -35.10 -19.92 5.49
CA VAL A 128 -34.34 -19.26 6.56
C VAL A 128 -34.59 -19.92 7.92
N ASN A 129 -33.56 -19.93 8.76
CA ASN A 129 -33.68 -20.27 10.17
C ASN A 129 -34.24 -19.09 10.99
N PHE A 130 -34.28 -19.20 12.33
CA PHE A 130 -34.81 -18.14 13.19
C PHE A 130 -33.96 -16.86 13.25
N GLU A 131 -32.70 -16.94 12.80
CA GLU A 131 -31.77 -15.81 12.67
C GLU A 131 -31.79 -15.19 11.25
N GLY A 132 -32.67 -15.66 10.36
CA GLY A 132 -32.71 -15.20 8.97
C GLY A 132 -31.56 -15.75 8.11
N VAL A 133 -30.78 -16.69 8.63
CA VAL A 133 -29.63 -17.33 7.95
C VAL A 133 -30.18 -18.40 7.01
N THR A 134 -29.68 -18.44 5.76
CA THR A 134 -29.98 -19.50 4.78
C THR A 134 -28.93 -20.61 4.81
N ALA A 135 -29.18 -21.73 4.14
CA ALA A 135 -28.19 -22.81 4.01
C ALA A 135 -26.87 -22.33 3.37
N LEU A 136 -26.94 -21.35 2.45
CA LEU A 136 -25.76 -20.74 1.82
C LEU A 136 -24.88 -19.99 2.84
N HIS A 137 -25.50 -19.24 3.76
CA HIS A 137 -24.77 -18.61 4.86
C HIS A 137 -24.13 -19.65 5.79
N ALA A 138 -24.87 -20.71 6.16
CA ALA A 138 -24.34 -21.77 7.00
C ALA A 138 -23.12 -22.47 6.39
N ALA A 139 -23.13 -22.73 5.07
CA ALA A 139 -21.96 -23.27 4.37
C ALA A 139 -20.78 -22.28 4.38
N ALA A 140 -21.04 -21.00 4.12
CA ALA A 140 -20.01 -19.97 4.08
C ALA A 140 -19.37 -19.69 5.45
N MET A 141 -20.17 -19.73 6.52
CA MET A 141 -19.73 -19.56 7.91
C MET A 141 -18.87 -20.71 8.44
N ASN A 142 -18.83 -21.86 7.78
CA ASN A 142 -18.05 -23.03 8.20
C ASN A 142 -16.99 -23.45 7.17
N ASN A 143 -16.69 -22.57 6.21
CA ASN A 143 -15.71 -22.79 5.15
C ASN A 143 -15.98 -24.02 4.23
N ASN A 144 -17.25 -24.36 4.01
CA ASN A 144 -17.63 -25.50 3.17
C ASN A 144 -17.74 -25.09 1.69
N ALA A 145 -16.59 -24.86 1.04
CA ALA A 145 -16.50 -24.29 -0.30
C ALA A 145 -17.26 -25.08 -1.38
N GLU A 146 -17.18 -26.42 -1.36
CA GLU A 146 -17.88 -27.29 -2.31
C GLU A 146 -19.40 -27.17 -2.21
N ILE A 147 -19.93 -26.97 -1.00
CA ILE A 147 -21.36 -26.77 -0.78
C ILE A 147 -21.78 -25.39 -1.24
N VAL A 148 -20.96 -24.36 -1.01
CA VAL A 148 -21.23 -23.02 -1.53
C VAL A 148 -21.29 -23.05 -3.05
N GLU A 149 -20.37 -23.74 -3.73
CA GLU A 149 -20.43 -23.94 -5.18
C GLU A 149 -21.73 -24.64 -5.60
N TYR A 150 -22.05 -25.75 -4.95
CA TYR A 150 -23.24 -26.52 -5.27
C TYR A 150 -24.54 -25.73 -5.05
N LEU A 151 -24.67 -24.99 -3.94
CA LEU A 151 -25.84 -24.16 -3.67
C LEU A 151 -25.97 -22.99 -4.66
N LEU A 152 -24.86 -22.38 -5.07
CA LEU A 152 -24.86 -21.31 -6.07
C LEU A 152 -25.25 -21.82 -7.46
N THR A 153 -24.76 -23.01 -7.85
CA THR A 153 -25.15 -23.69 -9.11
C THR A 153 -26.59 -24.19 -9.08
N ALA A 154 -27.11 -24.61 -7.92
CA ALA A 154 -28.51 -24.99 -7.72
C ALA A 154 -29.48 -23.80 -7.75
N GLY A 155 -28.98 -22.56 -7.85
CA GLY A 155 -29.81 -21.36 -7.99
C GLY A 155 -30.22 -20.70 -6.68
N ALA A 156 -29.49 -20.90 -5.58
CA ALA A 156 -29.83 -20.29 -4.29
C ALA A 156 -29.90 -18.76 -4.39
N GLN A 157 -30.91 -18.15 -3.78
CA GLN A 157 -31.05 -16.70 -3.76
C GLN A 157 -30.01 -16.06 -2.81
N ILE A 158 -29.45 -14.93 -3.24
CA ILE A 158 -28.49 -14.16 -2.44
C ILE A 158 -29.28 -13.19 -1.56
N LEU A 159 -29.76 -13.70 -0.44
CA LEU A 159 -30.50 -12.92 0.55
C LEU A 159 -29.57 -12.42 1.66
N PRO A 160 -29.88 -11.30 2.33
CA PRO A 160 -29.20 -10.92 3.56
C PRO A 160 -29.75 -11.72 4.75
N ALA A 161 -28.92 -11.94 5.77
CA ALA A 161 -29.38 -12.41 7.08
C ALA A 161 -30.19 -11.32 7.81
N ARG A 162 -30.74 -11.65 8.99
CA ARG A 162 -31.48 -10.67 9.81
C ARG A 162 -30.65 -9.45 10.19
N ASP A 163 -29.34 -9.62 10.34
CA ASP A 163 -28.37 -8.57 10.66
C ASP A 163 -27.99 -7.72 9.44
N GLY A 164 -28.54 -8.01 8.26
CA GLY A 164 -28.22 -7.37 6.99
C GLY A 164 -26.94 -7.90 6.33
N SER A 165 -26.18 -8.77 7.00
CA SER A 165 -24.96 -9.39 6.48
C SER A 165 -25.24 -10.47 5.44
N TYR A 166 -24.51 -10.45 4.33
CA TYR A 166 -24.56 -11.50 3.31
C TYR A 166 -23.56 -12.63 3.60
N PHE A 167 -23.76 -13.80 2.98
CA PHE A 167 -22.89 -14.97 3.18
C PHE A 167 -21.41 -14.70 2.88
N VAL A 168 -21.12 -13.83 1.90
CA VAL A 168 -19.75 -13.46 1.54
C VAL A 168 -19.09 -12.62 2.63
N CYS A 169 -19.85 -11.72 3.28
CA CYS A 169 -19.36 -10.91 4.39
C CYS A 169 -19.01 -11.79 5.59
N MET A 170 -19.86 -12.77 5.91
CA MET A 170 -19.58 -13.74 6.98
C MET A 170 -18.33 -14.60 6.67
N ALA A 171 -18.11 -14.95 5.39
CA ALA A 171 -16.90 -15.65 4.97
C ALA A 171 -15.65 -14.75 5.04
N LEU A 172 -15.79 -13.45 4.76
CA LEU A 172 -14.71 -12.44 4.89
C LEU A 172 -14.32 -12.22 6.34
N GLU A 173 -15.28 -11.99 7.23
CA GLU A 173 -15.05 -11.77 8.67
C GLU A 173 -14.30 -12.94 9.32
N ARG A 174 -14.58 -14.17 8.88
CA ARG A 174 -13.91 -15.39 9.35
C ARG A 174 -12.67 -15.77 8.54
N ARG A 175 -12.29 -14.99 7.53
CA ARG A 175 -11.14 -15.21 6.64
C ARG A 175 -11.13 -16.58 5.94
N HIS A 176 -12.29 -17.01 5.46
CA HIS A 176 -12.46 -18.30 4.77
C HIS A 176 -11.99 -18.25 3.30
N HIS A 177 -10.70 -18.52 3.09
CA HIS A 177 -10.04 -18.40 1.79
C HIS A 177 -10.67 -19.26 0.68
N GLU A 178 -10.89 -20.55 0.92
CA GLU A 178 -11.39 -21.49 -0.10
C GLU A 178 -12.82 -21.16 -0.52
N THR A 179 -13.69 -20.83 0.43
CA THR A 179 -15.07 -20.43 0.15
C THR A 179 -15.13 -19.16 -0.71
N LEU A 180 -14.32 -18.16 -0.36
CA LEU A 180 -14.26 -16.90 -1.11
C LEU A 180 -13.69 -17.10 -2.50
N LYS A 181 -12.65 -17.92 -2.64
CA LYS A 181 -12.05 -18.27 -3.93
C LYS A 181 -13.07 -18.93 -4.87
N VAL A 182 -13.80 -19.94 -4.39
CA VAL A 182 -14.87 -20.59 -5.15
C VAL A 182 -15.97 -19.59 -5.54
N THR A 183 -16.37 -18.73 -4.60
CA THR A 183 -17.40 -17.70 -4.84
C THR A 183 -16.97 -16.71 -5.94
N ILE A 184 -15.69 -16.29 -5.95
CA ILE A 184 -15.12 -15.38 -6.96
C ILE A 184 -15.04 -16.05 -8.34
N MET A 185 -14.73 -17.36 -8.38
CA MET A 185 -14.59 -18.11 -9.62
C MET A 185 -15.95 -18.49 -10.23
N HIS A 186 -17.02 -18.50 -9.43
CA HIS A 186 -18.36 -18.87 -9.85
C HIS A 186 -18.95 -17.90 -10.91
N THR A 187 -19.84 -18.42 -11.75
CA THR A 187 -20.49 -17.67 -12.85
C THR A 187 -21.32 -16.48 -12.34
N ARG A 188 -21.93 -16.63 -11.16
CA ARG A 188 -22.78 -15.61 -10.48
C ARG A 188 -22.00 -14.55 -9.70
N TRP A 189 -20.67 -14.52 -9.79
CA TRP A 189 -19.85 -13.49 -9.13
C TRP A 189 -20.31 -12.05 -9.46
N SER A 190 -20.69 -11.77 -10.71
CA SER A 190 -21.16 -10.45 -11.12
C SER A 190 -22.46 -10.04 -10.44
N GLU A 191 -23.37 -10.98 -10.19
CA GLU A 191 -24.62 -10.78 -9.45
C GLU A 191 -24.31 -10.44 -7.99
N ILE A 192 -23.52 -11.28 -7.33
CA ILE A 192 -23.07 -11.11 -5.93
C ILE A 192 -22.43 -9.75 -5.74
N TRP A 193 -21.48 -9.40 -6.61
CA TRP A 193 -20.83 -8.11 -6.57
C TRP A 193 -21.82 -6.97 -6.82
N SER A 194 -22.70 -7.06 -7.81
CA SER A 194 -23.62 -5.98 -8.15
C SER A 194 -24.60 -5.62 -7.03
N ILE A 195 -24.99 -6.60 -6.22
CA ILE A 195 -25.88 -6.42 -5.06
C ILE A 195 -25.15 -5.69 -3.92
N LEU A 196 -23.87 -6.02 -3.73
CA LEU A 196 -23.06 -5.53 -2.61
C LEU A 196 -22.34 -4.21 -2.92
N ASP A 197 -22.23 -3.85 -4.20
CA ASP A 197 -21.60 -2.62 -4.67
C ASP A 197 -22.42 -1.38 -4.27
N GLY A 198 -21.86 -0.54 -3.38
CA GLY A 198 -22.54 0.64 -2.83
C GLY A 198 -23.10 0.44 -1.41
N THR A 199 -22.96 -0.75 -0.83
CA THR A 199 -23.22 -0.98 0.60
C THR A 199 -21.94 -0.84 1.41
N PRO A 200 -22.00 -0.50 2.72
CA PRO A 200 -20.81 -0.48 3.58
C PRO A 200 -20.15 -1.87 3.71
N GLN A 201 -20.87 -2.93 3.36
CA GLN A 201 -20.42 -4.32 3.38
C GLN A 201 -19.87 -4.77 2.01
N CYS A 202 -19.32 -3.84 1.22
CA CYS A 202 -18.81 -4.17 -0.10
C CYS A 202 -17.72 -5.25 -0.04
N VAL A 203 -17.92 -6.33 -0.78
CA VAL A 203 -17.03 -7.50 -0.82
C VAL A 203 -15.61 -7.11 -1.22
N LEU A 204 -15.47 -6.20 -2.19
CA LEU A 204 -14.16 -5.83 -2.73
C LEU A 204 -13.33 -5.07 -1.69
N ASP A 205 -13.96 -4.20 -0.93
CA ASP A 205 -13.27 -3.40 0.10
C ASP A 205 -12.88 -4.31 1.28
N GLY A 206 -13.75 -5.27 1.64
CA GLY A 206 -13.43 -6.33 2.60
C GLY A 206 -12.28 -7.24 2.12
N LEU A 207 -12.26 -7.63 0.84
CA LEU A 207 -11.17 -8.43 0.26
C LEU A 207 -9.85 -7.65 0.27
N ILE A 208 -9.87 -6.36 -0.03
CA ILE A 208 -8.68 -5.51 -0.01
C ILE A 208 -8.10 -5.43 1.41
N ARG A 209 -8.94 -5.28 2.43
CA ARG A 209 -8.50 -5.15 3.83
C ARG A 209 -8.05 -6.48 4.44
N GLU A 210 -8.82 -7.54 4.24
CA GLU A 210 -8.61 -8.81 4.96
C GLU A 210 -7.78 -9.82 4.16
N LEU A 211 -7.91 -9.86 2.81
CA LEU A 211 -7.41 -10.94 1.96
C LEU A 211 -6.94 -10.43 0.57
N PRO A 212 -5.84 -9.66 0.48
CA PRO A 212 -5.39 -9.01 -0.75
C PRO A 212 -5.00 -10.00 -1.88
N SER A 213 -4.59 -11.22 -1.53
CA SER A 213 -4.28 -12.28 -2.51
C SER A 213 -5.49 -12.68 -3.35
N LEU A 214 -6.68 -12.76 -2.72
CA LEU A 214 -7.93 -13.04 -3.42
C LEU A 214 -8.40 -11.86 -4.26
N PHE A 215 -8.13 -10.62 -3.83
CA PHE A 215 -8.36 -9.45 -4.67
C PHE A 215 -7.51 -9.50 -5.96
N GLY A 216 -6.28 -10.01 -5.89
CA GLY A 216 -5.46 -10.32 -7.07
C GLY A 216 -6.15 -11.29 -8.05
N LEU A 217 -6.87 -12.30 -7.56
CA LEU A 217 -7.65 -13.21 -8.40
C LEU A 217 -8.83 -12.50 -9.07
N VAL A 218 -9.56 -11.65 -8.34
CA VAL A 218 -10.64 -10.83 -8.91
C VAL A 218 -10.10 -9.94 -10.05
N MET A 219 -8.92 -9.35 -9.83
CA MET A 219 -8.24 -8.53 -10.84
C MET A 219 -7.75 -9.33 -12.04
N SER A 220 -7.34 -10.59 -11.84
CA SER A 220 -7.00 -11.47 -12.96
C SER A 220 -8.21 -11.83 -13.83
N ARG A 221 -9.39 -11.96 -13.20
CA ARG A 221 -10.66 -12.27 -13.89
C ARG A 221 -11.20 -11.08 -14.68
N SER A 222 -10.97 -9.85 -14.22
CA SER A 222 -11.39 -8.65 -14.95
C SER A 222 -10.58 -8.38 -16.22
N ILE A 223 -9.52 -9.16 -16.47
CA ILE A 223 -8.72 -9.13 -17.69
C ILE A 223 -9.20 -10.26 -18.61
N THR A 224 -9.94 -9.92 -19.66
CA THR A 224 -10.35 -10.87 -20.69
C THR A 224 -9.44 -10.78 -21.90
N ARG A 225 -8.98 -11.92 -22.41
CA ARG A 225 -8.15 -12.01 -23.62
C ARG A 225 -8.99 -12.64 -24.73
N SER A 226 -9.33 -11.86 -25.74
CA SER A 226 -9.96 -12.34 -26.97
C SER A 226 -8.91 -12.46 -28.06
N LYS A 227 -8.95 -13.54 -28.84
CA LYS A 227 -8.15 -13.66 -30.07
C LYS A 227 -9.09 -13.40 -31.23
N ASN A 228 -8.80 -12.37 -32.03
CA ASN A 228 -9.52 -12.17 -33.28
C ASN A 228 -8.87 -13.07 -34.34
N GLU A 229 -9.55 -14.18 -34.67
CA GLU A 229 -9.04 -15.22 -35.59
C GLU A 229 -8.73 -14.66 -36.98
N GLU A 230 -9.43 -13.61 -37.42
CA GLU A 230 -9.27 -13.01 -38.76
C GLU A 230 -8.01 -12.14 -38.94
N LYS A 231 -7.46 -11.57 -37.85
CA LYS A 231 -6.30 -10.65 -37.91
C LYS A 231 -5.07 -11.15 -37.17
N GLY A 232 -5.19 -12.23 -36.39
CA GLY A 232 -4.12 -12.71 -35.51
C GLY A 232 -3.81 -11.75 -34.34
N ASP A 233 -4.60 -10.69 -34.18
CA ASP A 233 -4.48 -9.69 -33.11
C ASP A 233 -5.10 -10.24 -31.82
N VAL A 234 -4.35 -10.11 -30.72
CA VAL A 234 -4.85 -10.44 -29.37
C VAL A 234 -5.40 -9.16 -28.77
N GLU A 235 -6.71 -9.11 -28.55
CA GLU A 235 -7.37 -8.01 -27.85
C GLU A 235 -7.49 -8.34 -26.36
N VAL A 236 -6.87 -7.53 -25.52
CA VAL A 236 -6.96 -7.64 -24.05
C VAL A 236 -7.90 -6.56 -23.55
N THR A 237 -9.03 -6.95 -22.98
CA THR A 237 -10.01 -6.03 -22.40
C THR A 237 -9.88 -6.02 -20.88
N TYR A 238 -9.74 -4.83 -20.32
CA TYR A 238 -9.67 -4.56 -18.89
C TYR A 238 -11.01 -3.97 -18.44
N ASP A 239 -11.70 -4.65 -17.51
CA ASP A 239 -12.90 -4.11 -16.86
C ASP A 239 -12.52 -3.33 -15.59
N LEU A 240 -12.56 -2.01 -15.67
CA LEU A 240 -12.15 -1.09 -14.62
C LEU A 240 -13.28 -0.80 -13.62
N SER A 241 -14.48 -1.32 -13.88
CA SER A 241 -15.62 -1.18 -12.97
C SER A 241 -15.38 -1.80 -11.60
N VAL A 242 -14.50 -2.80 -11.49
CA VAL A 242 -14.09 -3.40 -10.21
C VAL A 242 -13.32 -2.40 -9.32
N MET A 243 -12.64 -1.41 -9.91
CA MET A 243 -11.79 -0.47 -9.18
C MET A 243 -12.52 0.77 -8.67
N GLN A 244 -13.75 1.01 -9.13
CA GLN A 244 -14.55 2.17 -8.73
C GLN A 244 -15.86 1.69 -8.10
N ARG A 245 -16.24 2.23 -6.94
CA ARG A 245 -17.61 2.02 -6.42
C ARG A 245 -18.61 2.63 -7.41
N LYS A 246 -19.75 1.97 -7.61
CA LYS A 246 -20.91 2.66 -8.18
C LYS A 246 -21.28 3.82 -7.26
N LYS A 247 -21.52 4.99 -7.84
CA LYS A 247 -21.99 6.17 -7.11
C LYS A 247 -23.36 5.84 -6.52
N SER A 248 -23.45 5.73 -5.18
CA SER A 248 -24.75 5.75 -4.51
C SER A 248 -25.30 7.17 -4.60
N GLU A 249 -26.61 7.31 -4.87
CA GLU A 249 -27.28 8.61 -4.96
C GLU A 249 -27.47 9.27 -3.58
N THR A 250 -27.25 8.51 -2.50
CA THR A 250 -27.66 8.87 -1.14
C THR A 250 -26.55 9.44 -0.25
N ASP A 251 -25.27 9.13 -0.50
CA ASP A 251 -24.18 9.60 0.36
C ASP A 251 -23.36 10.72 -0.30
N ALA A 252 -23.61 11.95 0.15
CA ALA A 252 -22.82 13.13 -0.23
C ALA A 252 -21.34 13.04 0.21
N THR A 253 -21.03 12.16 1.17
CA THR A 253 -19.72 11.98 1.82
C THR A 253 -18.80 10.96 1.13
N ASP A 254 -19.32 10.10 0.26
CA ASP A 254 -18.56 8.97 -0.32
C ASP A 254 -18.01 9.25 -1.73
N ASN A 255 -17.79 10.52 -2.04
CA ASN A 255 -17.36 11.00 -3.35
C ASN A 255 -15.82 11.03 -3.49
N ASP A 256 -15.10 10.01 -3.00
CA ASP A 256 -13.65 9.95 -3.21
C ASP A 256 -13.34 9.23 -4.54
N PRO A 257 -12.87 9.95 -5.59
CA PRO A 257 -12.43 9.30 -6.82
C PRO A 257 -11.30 8.30 -6.53
N MET A 258 -11.41 7.11 -7.11
CA MET A 258 -10.45 6.00 -6.91
C MET A 258 -10.38 5.45 -5.47
N HIS A 259 -11.49 5.50 -4.70
CA HIS A 259 -11.56 4.98 -3.31
C HIS A 259 -10.89 3.61 -3.11
N ARG A 260 -11.24 2.59 -3.91
CA ARG A 260 -10.67 1.23 -3.74
C ARG A 260 -9.17 1.17 -3.97
N VAL A 261 -8.66 2.02 -4.86
CA VAL A 261 -7.23 2.13 -5.11
C VAL A 261 -6.53 2.76 -3.91
N LYS A 262 -7.11 3.82 -3.32
CA LYS A 262 -6.62 4.42 -2.08
C LYS A 262 -6.72 3.48 -0.89
N GLU A 263 -7.74 2.64 -0.85
CA GLU A 263 -7.94 1.66 0.21
C GLU A 263 -6.98 0.48 0.08
N ALA A 264 -6.67 0.03 -1.14
CA ALA A 264 -5.64 -0.98 -1.40
C ALA A 264 -4.22 -0.51 -1.04
N ILE A 265 -4.04 0.80 -0.91
CA ILE A 265 -2.83 1.44 -0.42
C ILE A 265 -2.78 1.47 1.11
N ARG A 266 -3.90 1.42 1.85
CA ARG A 266 -3.85 1.49 3.33
C ARG A 266 -3.17 0.29 4.02
N PRO A 267 -3.35 -0.97 3.59
CA PRO A 267 -2.66 -2.12 4.19
C PRO A 267 -1.21 -2.32 3.66
N LEU A 268 -0.56 -1.26 3.14
CA LEU A 268 0.74 -1.31 2.43
C LEU A 268 1.95 -1.84 3.23
N ASP A 269 1.81 -2.15 4.52
CA ASP A 269 2.92 -2.66 5.33
C ASP A 269 3.18 -4.17 5.14
N THR A 270 2.33 -4.91 4.41
CA THR A 270 2.50 -6.36 4.20
C THR A 270 2.87 -6.73 2.76
N VAL A 271 4.18 -6.86 2.52
CA VAL A 271 5.01 -7.69 1.59
C VAL A 271 4.44 -8.28 0.27
N ASP A 272 3.15 -8.54 0.08
CA ASP A 272 2.60 -9.28 -1.08
C ASP A 272 1.92 -8.40 -2.16
N THR A 273 2.14 -7.09 -2.14
CA THR A 273 1.48 -6.09 -2.99
C THR A 273 2.09 -5.92 -4.39
N ASN A 274 3.26 -6.50 -4.64
CA ASN A 274 3.94 -6.44 -5.94
C ASN A 274 3.08 -6.99 -7.10
N LEU A 275 2.17 -7.92 -6.83
CA LEU A 275 1.30 -8.49 -7.86
C LEU A 275 0.19 -7.49 -8.27
N LEU A 276 -0.46 -6.86 -7.30
CA LEU A 276 -1.57 -5.92 -7.51
C LEU A 276 -1.13 -4.63 -8.21
N LEU A 277 0.01 -4.07 -7.79
CA LEU A 277 0.59 -2.87 -8.39
C LEU A 277 1.20 -3.14 -9.77
N ARG A 278 1.76 -4.34 -10.02
CA ARG A 278 2.17 -4.75 -11.38
C ARG A 278 0.98 -4.97 -12.32
N HIS A 279 -0.15 -5.50 -11.83
CA HIS A 279 -1.38 -5.54 -12.61
C HIS A 279 -1.92 -4.13 -12.90
N HIS A 280 -1.73 -3.18 -11.97
CA HIS A 280 -2.04 -1.76 -12.17
C HIS A 280 -1.12 -1.08 -13.20
N ALA A 281 0.07 -1.64 -13.49
CA ALA A 281 0.92 -1.16 -14.58
C ALA A 281 0.28 -1.41 -15.96
N GLY A 282 -0.55 -2.45 -16.11
CA GLY A 282 -1.35 -2.69 -17.32
C GLY A 282 -2.45 -1.64 -17.52
N SER A 283 -3.05 -1.12 -16.44
CA SER A 283 -4.01 0.00 -16.49
C SER A 283 -3.33 1.38 -16.58
N SER A 284 -2.00 1.45 -16.64
CA SER A 284 -1.23 2.71 -16.78
C SER A 284 -1.55 3.48 -18.07
N HIS A 285 -2.25 2.86 -19.02
CA HIS A 285 -2.73 3.51 -20.24
C HIS A 285 -3.87 4.51 -20.00
N GLU A 286 -4.75 4.29 -19.02
CA GLU A 286 -5.76 5.30 -18.65
C GLU A 286 -5.08 6.54 -18.02
N LEU A 287 -3.99 6.30 -17.29
CA LEU A 287 -3.16 7.35 -16.71
C LEU A 287 -2.35 8.09 -17.77
N ARG A 288 -1.91 7.43 -18.84
CA ARG A 288 -1.23 8.08 -19.98
C ARG A 288 -2.11 9.12 -20.69
N GLY A 289 -3.43 8.87 -20.78
CA GLY A 289 -4.39 9.82 -21.34
C GLY A 289 -4.57 11.07 -20.47
N LYS A 290 -4.71 10.89 -19.14
CA LYS A 290 -4.81 11.99 -18.17
C LYS A 290 -3.50 12.78 -17.99
N ARG A 291 -2.33 12.16 -18.19
CA ARG A 291 -0.98 12.77 -18.02
C ARG A 291 -0.63 13.86 -19.03
N ARG A 292 -1.20 13.84 -20.24
CA ARG A 292 -0.76 14.74 -21.33
C ARG A 292 -1.25 16.19 -21.20
N PHE A 293 -2.20 16.49 -20.32
CA PHE A 293 -3.00 17.72 -20.43
C PHE A 293 -2.77 18.80 -19.35
N CYS A 294 -1.89 18.62 -18.36
CA CYS A 294 -1.85 19.60 -17.25
C CYS A 294 -0.47 20.02 -16.73
N THR A 295 0.55 19.17 -16.75
CA THR A 295 1.74 19.43 -15.92
C THR A 295 2.78 20.32 -16.61
N ILE A 296 2.92 20.25 -17.94
CA ILE A 296 3.97 20.98 -18.67
C ILE A 296 3.46 22.35 -19.15
N GLU A 297 2.18 22.47 -19.53
CA GLU A 297 1.61 23.75 -19.99
C GLU A 297 1.46 24.79 -18.85
N ARG A 298 1.20 24.35 -17.61
CA ARG A 298 1.15 25.27 -16.46
C ARG A 298 2.50 25.90 -16.16
N HIS A 299 3.61 25.20 -16.35
CA HIS A 299 4.93 25.74 -16.06
C HIS A 299 5.35 26.80 -17.10
N CYS A 300 4.89 26.68 -18.35
CA CYS A 300 5.11 27.65 -19.43
C CYS A 300 4.11 28.82 -19.44
N ALA A 301 3.03 28.76 -18.66
CA ALA A 301 2.07 29.86 -18.54
C ALA A 301 2.68 31.07 -17.81
N GLY A 302 2.32 32.28 -18.25
CA GLY A 302 2.85 33.54 -17.74
C GLY A 302 2.67 33.71 -16.23
N GLN A 303 3.59 34.43 -15.59
CA GLN A 303 3.69 34.58 -14.13
C GLN A 303 2.40 35.12 -13.47
N THR A 304 1.62 35.94 -14.19
CA THR A 304 0.35 36.53 -13.72
C THR A 304 -0.81 35.54 -13.64
N SER A 305 -0.81 34.45 -14.42
CA SER A 305 -1.85 33.42 -14.31
C SER A 305 -1.58 32.42 -13.18
N LYS A 306 -0.34 32.34 -12.69
CA LYS A 306 0.04 31.46 -11.58
C LYS A 306 -0.30 32.06 -10.22
N SER A 307 0.01 33.33 -9.99
CA SER A 307 -0.32 34.01 -8.73
C SER A 307 -1.82 34.03 -8.43
N THR A 308 -2.65 34.12 -9.47
CA THR A 308 -4.12 34.03 -9.33
C THR A 308 -4.62 32.64 -8.96
N VAL A 309 -3.96 31.58 -9.46
CA VAL A 309 -4.27 30.19 -9.08
C VAL A 309 -3.88 29.92 -7.64
N GLU A 310 -2.70 30.38 -7.20
CA GLU A 310 -2.25 30.21 -5.82
C GLU A 310 -3.10 31.00 -4.83
N ALA A 311 -3.51 32.22 -5.17
CA ALA A 311 -4.42 33.01 -4.34
C ALA A 311 -5.77 32.29 -4.14
N PHE A 312 -6.27 31.62 -5.19
CA PHE A 312 -7.47 30.79 -5.10
C PHE A 312 -7.27 29.54 -4.24
N GLU A 313 -6.11 28.88 -4.33
CA GLU A 313 -5.78 27.72 -3.51
C GLU A 313 -5.58 28.08 -2.03
N LEU A 314 -4.93 29.21 -1.74
CA LEU A 314 -4.76 29.76 -0.39
C LEU A 314 -6.12 30.09 0.25
N GLN A 315 -7.07 30.63 -0.53
CA GLN A 315 -8.43 30.88 -0.06
C GLN A 315 -9.20 29.59 0.28
N ARG A 316 -8.93 28.49 -0.45
CA ARG A 316 -9.58 27.19 -0.24
C ARG A 316 -8.98 26.38 0.93
N GLN A 317 -7.66 26.38 1.07
CA GLN A 317 -6.92 25.55 2.04
C GLN A 317 -6.55 26.29 3.33
N ARG A 318 -6.63 27.63 3.36
CA ARG A 318 -6.38 28.46 4.55
C ARG A 318 -5.02 28.15 5.21
N LEU A 319 -5.01 27.77 6.48
CA LEU A 319 -3.79 27.55 7.27
C LEU A 319 -3.09 26.24 6.93
N ASP A 320 -3.82 25.27 6.37
CA ASP A 320 -3.22 23.99 5.97
C ASP A 320 -2.26 24.17 4.78
N TYR A 321 -2.44 25.24 3.98
CA TYR A 321 -1.56 25.58 2.87
C TYR A 321 -0.11 25.85 3.33
N PHE A 322 0.07 26.51 4.47
CA PHE A 322 1.40 26.84 5.01
C PHE A 322 2.12 25.66 5.68
N ARG A 323 1.43 24.52 5.84
CA ARG A 323 2.04 23.31 6.41
C ARG A 323 2.99 22.63 5.42
N ASP A 324 2.73 22.79 4.13
CA ASP A 324 3.56 22.24 3.06
C ASP A 324 4.67 23.21 2.68
N TRP A 325 5.92 22.76 2.87
CA TRP A 325 7.11 23.59 2.62
C TRP A 325 7.22 24.04 1.14
N THR A 326 6.82 23.21 0.18
CA THR A 326 6.85 23.54 -1.25
C THR A 326 5.98 24.75 -1.57
N ASN A 327 4.78 24.81 -0.99
CA ASN A 327 3.83 25.89 -1.21
C ASN A 327 4.36 27.21 -0.62
N THR A 328 4.98 27.14 0.56
CA THR A 328 5.61 28.31 1.19
C THR A 328 6.78 28.83 0.37
N LEU A 329 7.57 27.92 -0.22
CA LEU A 329 8.72 28.26 -1.06
C LEU A 329 8.26 28.89 -2.38
N GLU A 330 7.21 28.35 -3.01
CA GLU A 330 6.62 28.91 -4.23
C GLU A 330 6.09 30.33 -4.02
N LEU A 331 5.32 30.56 -2.97
CA LEU A 331 4.83 31.89 -2.60
C LEU A 331 5.97 32.90 -2.38
N LEU A 332 7.04 32.47 -1.71
CA LEU A 332 8.22 33.31 -1.46
C LEU A 332 8.94 33.64 -2.79
N LEU A 333 9.11 32.66 -3.68
CA LEU A 333 9.72 32.89 -4.99
C LEU A 333 8.89 33.84 -5.86
N TYR A 334 7.57 33.68 -5.88
CA TYR A 334 6.70 34.56 -6.67
C TYR A 334 6.66 35.98 -6.11
N SER A 335 6.54 36.14 -4.80
CA SER A 335 6.60 37.47 -4.16
C SER A 335 7.94 38.16 -4.39
N ALA A 336 9.07 37.45 -4.28
CA ALA A 336 10.39 38.00 -4.58
C ALA A 336 10.54 38.39 -6.06
N ALA A 337 9.97 37.61 -6.97
CA ALA A 337 9.96 37.90 -8.40
C ALA A 337 9.08 39.12 -8.74
N GLU A 338 7.93 39.27 -8.08
CA GLU A 338 7.06 40.46 -8.20
C GLU A 338 7.75 41.71 -7.67
N ILE A 339 8.44 41.64 -6.52
CA ILE A 339 9.21 42.76 -5.97
C ILE A 339 10.29 43.21 -6.95
N LEU A 340 11.01 42.27 -7.58
CA LEU A 340 12.02 42.59 -8.60
C LEU A 340 11.39 43.22 -9.86
N LEU A 341 10.22 42.74 -10.29
CA LEU A 341 9.51 43.30 -11.44
C LEU A 341 9.00 44.73 -11.15
N ILE A 342 8.47 44.97 -9.95
CA ILE A 342 8.04 46.30 -9.51
C ILE A 342 9.23 47.26 -9.42
N ASP A 343 10.38 46.81 -8.90
CA ASP A 343 11.62 47.61 -8.86
C ASP A 343 12.05 48.04 -10.28
N THR A 344 11.95 47.13 -11.27
CA THR A 344 12.23 47.48 -12.67
C THR A 344 11.26 48.48 -13.28
N LEU A 345 10.01 48.49 -12.83
CA LEU A 345 8.99 49.42 -13.33
C LEU A 345 9.08 50.80 -12.67
N ILE A 346 9.54 50.87 -11.42
CA ILE A 346 9.66 52.11 -10.63
C ILE A 346 11.04 52.78 -10.81
N ASP A 347 11.93 52.17 -11.61
CA ASP A 347 13.27 52.68 -11.93
C ASP A 347 14.13 52.98 -10.68
N ARG A 348 13.87 52.23 -9.61
CA ARG A 348 14.69 52.24 -8.39
C ARG A 348 15.77 51.17 -8.52
N SER A 349 16.93 51.43 -7.94
CA SER A 349 18.02 50.45 -7.87
C SER A 349 18.14 49.96 -6.43
N LEU A 350 17.46 48.85 -6.11
CA LEU A 350 17.65 48.20 -4.82
C LEU A 350 19.12 47.80 -4.64
N PRO A 351 19.78 48.19 -3.53
CA PRO A 351 21.12 47.70 -3.21
C PRO A 351 21.05 46.18 -3.05
N GLY A 352 21.83 45.45 -3.84
CA GLY A 352 21.83 43.98 -3.83
C GLY A 352 20.89 43.31 -4.84
N ARG A 353 20.26 44.05 -5.76
CA ARG A 353 19.39 43.46 -6.82
C ARG A 353 20.02 42.26 -7.54
N LYS A 354 21.30 42.35 -7.93
CA LYS A 354 22.02 41.24 -8.60
C LYS A 354 22.09 39.98 -7.71
N MET A 355 22.32 40.14 -6.42
CA MET A 355 22.37 39.03 -5.46
C MET A 355 20.98 38.40 -5.30
N LEU A 356 19.93 39.22 -5.15
CA LEU A 356 18.56 38.72 -5.04
C LEU A 356 18.11 38.00 -6.32
N SER A 357 18.40 38.55 -7.50
CA SER A 357 18.06 37.91 -8.78
C SER A 357 18.80 36.60 -9.02
N THR A 358 20.08 36.52 -8.64
CA THR A 358 20.87 35.27 -8.77
C THR A 358 20.40 34.20 -7.78
N LEU A 359 20.11 34.58 -6.54
CA LEU A 359 19.53 33.69 -5.54
C LEU A 359 18.14 33.17 -5.98
N LEU A 360 17.29 34.06 -6.49
CA LEU A 360 15.97 33.71 -7.01
C LEU A 360 16.09 32.71 -8.17
N MET A 361 17.01 32.96 -9.11
CA MET A 361 17.25 32.04 -10.23
C MET A 361 17.71 30.66 -9.74
N PHE A 362 18.62 30.61 -8.77
CA PHE A 362 19.09 29.36 -8.17
C PHE A 362 17.94 28.59 -7.48
N LEU A 363 17.16 29.27 -6.64
CA LEU A 363 16.04 28.65 -5.93
C LEU A 363 14.90 28.23 -6.88
N ALA A 364 14.68 28.94 -7.98
CA ALA A 364 13.71 28.54 -9.01
C ALA A 364 14.10 27.21 -9.67
N TRP A 365 15.38 27.01 -10.00
CA TRP A 365 15.88 25.74 -10.52
C TRP A 365 15.78 24.60 -9.49
N LEU A 366 16.02 24.90 -8.20
CA LEU A 366 15.82 23.93 -7.12
C LEU A 366 14.33 23.55 -6.96
N ASN A 367 13.42 24.53 -7.04
CA ASN A 367 11.99 24.26 -6.98
C ASN A 367 11.53 23.41 -8.17
N PHE A 368 12.06 23.69 -9.37
CA PHE A 368 11.80 22.86 -10.54
C PHE A 368 12.23 21.40 -10.33
N LEU A 369 13.38 21.15 -9.68
CA LEU A 369 13.81 19.79 -9.32
C LEU A 369 12.77 19.07 -8.45
N LEU A 370 12.18 19.75 -7.46
CA LEU A 370 11.16 19.18 -6.57
C LEU A 370 9.87 18.81 -7.32
N GLN A 371 9.48 19.58 -8.34
CA GLN A 371 8.28 19.30 -9.14
C GLN A 371 8.46 18.07 -10.06
N VAL A 372 9.69 17.72 -10.43
CA VAL A 372 10.00 16.57 -11.31
C VAL A 372 9.82 15.21 -10.59
N THR A 373 9.59 15.21 -9.27
CA THR A 373 9.28 14.00 -8.47
C THR A 373 8.12 13.17 -9.04
N HIS A 374 7.14 13.81 -9.68
CA HIS A 374 5.98 13.13 -10.25
C HIS A 374 6.25 12.41 -11.59
N VAL A 375 7.44 12.58 -12.18
CA VAL A 375 7.80 11.95 -13.47
C VAL A 375 8.38 10.56 -13.24
N LYS A 376 7.78 9.51 -13.82
CA LYS A 376 8.15 8.10 -13.55
C LYS A 376 9.64 7.77 -13.68
N TYR A 377 10.33 8.34 -14.67
CA TYR A 377 11.74 8.02 -14.92
C TYR A 377 12.72 8.87 -14.10
N VAL A 378 12.41 10.14 -13.89
CA VAL A 378 13.33 11.09 -13.23
C VAL A 378 13.03 11.20 -11.74
N GLY A 379 11.77 11.07 -11.34
CA GLY A 379 11.30 11.23 -9.97
C GLY A 379 11.93 10.26 -8.97
N ILE A 380 12.24 9.01 -9.39
CA ILE A 380 12.99 8.05 -8.55
C ILE A 380 14.31 8.67 -8.09
N PHE A 381 15.07 9.26 -9.01
CA PHE A 381 16.36 9.84 -8.72
C PHE A 381 16.24 11.08 -7.82
N VAL A 382 15.20 11.89 -8.00
CA VAL A 382 14.95 13.07 -7.14
C VAL A 382 14.59 12.64 -5.72
N VAL A 383 13.73 11.63 -5.55
CA VAL A 383 13.36 11.10 -4.22
C VAL A 383 14.58 10.50 -3.52
N MET A 384 15.37 9.68 -4.24
CA MET A 384 16.63 9.14 -3.73
C MET A 384 17.60 10.25 -3.33
N PHE A 385 17.76 11.27 -4.18
CA PHE A 385 18.63 12.40 -3.89
C PHE A 385 18.20 13.16 -2.63
N LEU A 386 16.91 13.49 -2.48
CA LEU A 386 16.42 14.24 -1.31
C LEU A 386 16.59 13.45 -0.01
N GLN A 387 16.37 12.14 -0.06
CA GLN A 387 16.52 11.29 1.12
C GLN A 387 17.99 11.16 1.53
N VAL A 388 18.88 10.85 0.57
CA VAL A 388 20.33 10.82 0.80
C VAL A 388 20.85 12.18 1.24
N PHE A 389 20.37 13.27 0.64
CA PHE A 389 20.73 14.62 1.06
C PHE A 389 20.32 14.86 2.51
N GLY A 390 19.11 14.44 2.90
CA GLY A 390 18.64 14.52 4.28
C GLY A 390 19.52 13.73 5.26
N THR A 391 19.96 12.53 4.90
CA THR A 391 20.84 11.72 5.76
C THR A 391 22.25 12.29 5.83
N VAL A 392 22.80 12.75 4.70
CA VAL A 392 24.09 13.46 4.65
C VAL A 392 24.04 14.74 5.50
N VAL A 393 22.99 15.55 5.42
CA VAL A 393 22.85 16.78 6.24
C VAL A 393 22.79 16.44 7.74
N LYS A 394 22.05 15.39 8.13
CA LYS A 394 22.01 14.91 9.52
C LYS A 394 23.36 14.40 10.00
N CYS A 395 24.13 13.74 9.13
CA CYS A 395 25.47 13.26 9.47
C CYS A 395 26.48 14.42 9.53
N LEU A 396 26.39 15.38 8.60
CA LEU A 396 27.26 16.56 8.58
C LEU A 396 27.08 17.43 9.83
N SER A 397 25.87 17.49 10.41
CA SER A 397 25.69 18.21 11.68
C SER A 397 26.52 17.60 12.82
N VAL A 398 26.66 16.27 12.86
CA VAL A 398 27.53 15.57 13.82
C VAL A 398 29.00 15.84 13.50
N TYR A 399 29.39 15.75 12.22
CA TYR A 399 30.78 15.99 11.80
C TYR A 399 31.21 17.45 11.87
N SER A 400 30.26 18.40 11.94
CA SER A 400 30.56 19.82 12.14
C SER A 400 31.38 20.06 13.41
N ILE A 401 31.16 19.24 14.46
CA ILE A 401 31.95 19.28 15.70
C ILE A 401 33.42 18.96 15.40
N VAL A 402 33.68 17.93 14.60
CA VAL A 402 35.04 17.51 14.22
C VAL A 402 35.71 18.60 13.37
N ILE A 403 34.99 19.21 12.43
CA ILE A 403 35.48 20.34 11.62
C ILE A 403 35.85 21.52 12.51
N LEU A 404 34.99 21.88 13.46
CA LEU A 404 35.26 22.96 14.40
C LEU A 404 36.49 22.66 15.25
N CYS A 405 36.61 21.44 15.80
CA CYS A 405 37.77 21.03 16.58
C CYS A 405 39.08 21.17 15.80
N PHE A 406 39.19 20.58 14.60
CA PHE A 406 40.40 20.69 13.79
C PHE A 406 40.63 22.11 13.27
N GLY A 407 39.57 22.85 12.95
CA GLY A 407 39.68 24.22 12.47
C GLY A 407 40.16 25.21 13.54
N PHE A 408 39.81 24.99 14.80
CA PHE A 408 40.42 25.71 15.94
C PHE A 408 41.87 25.29 16.16
N VAL A 409 42.19 24.00 16.05
CA VAL A 409 43.57 23.50 16.18
C VAL A 409 44.47 24.09 15.09
N PHE A 410 44.03 24.10 13.83
CA PHE A 410 44.76 24.73 12.73
C PHE A 410 44.83 26.25 12.85
N HIS A 411 43.77 26.90 13.34
CA HIS A 411 43.81 28.34 13.63
C HIS A 411 44.90 28.69 14.67
N VAL A 412 45.17 27.80 15.63
CA VAL A 412 46.22 28.03 16.64
C VAL A 412 47.60 27.64 16.12
N LEU A 413 47.73 26.46 15.52
CA LEU A 413 49.03 25.89 15.12
C LEU A 413 49.62 26.52 13.85
N LEU A 414 48.78 26.91 12.89
CA LEU A 414 49.21 27.51 11.63
C LEU A 414 49.25 29.04 11.68
N ARG A 415 48.85 29.65 12.80
CA ARG A 415 48.94 31.10 13.01
C ARG A 415 50.38 31.57 12.94
N ASP A 416 50.62 32.67 12.21
CA ASP A 416 51.95 33.25 12.15
C ASP A 416 52.34 33.85 13.52
N PRO A 417 53.51 33.51 14.08
CA PRO A 417 53.95 34.03 15.38
C PRO A 417 54.13 35.55 15.37
N ASN A 418 54.48 36.12 14.21
CA ASN A 418 54.66 37.56 14.02
C ASN A 418 53.37 38.33 13.68
N TYR A 419 52.22 37.65 13.62
CA TYR A 419 50.94 38.28 13.26
C TYR A 419 50.59 39.49 14.13
N LYS A 420 50.81 39.41 15.45
CA LYS A 420 50.56 40.54 16.38
C LYS A 420 51.46 41.74 16.10
N PHE A 421 52.71 41.51 15.70
CA PHE A 421 53.66 42.56 15.34
C PHE A 421 53.26 43.24 14.02
N VAL A 422 52.85 42.45 13.02
CA VAL A 422 52.36 42.95 11.73
C VAL A 422 51.07 43.76 11.91
N LEU A 423 50.11 43.30 12.72
CA LEU A 423 48.86 44.01 12.96
C LEU A 423 49.08 45.35 13.70
N ARG A 424 50.02 45.36 14.66
CA ARG A 424 50.39 46.55 15.43
C ARG A 424 51.14 47.58 14.59
N ASN A 425 52.01 47.13 13.67
CA ASN A 425 52.69 48.01 12.72
C ASN A 425 51.75 48.52 11.62
N ALA A 426 50.82 47.69 11.14
CA ALA A 426 49.81 48.09 10.16
C ALA A 426 48.87 49.17 10.72
N THR A 427 48.41 49.02 11.96
CA THR A 427 47.58 50.04 12.62
C THR A 427 48.34 51.36 12.85
N SER A 428 49.63 51.31 13.20
CA SER A 428 50.44 52.53 13.35
C SER A 428 50.85 53.22 12.04
N THR A 429 50.91 52.49 10.92
CA THR A 429 51.31 53.05 9.61
C THR A 429 50.13 53.52 8.76
N VAL A 430 48.92 53.00 9.00
CA VAL A 430 47.71 53.34 8.26
C VAL A 430 47.19 54.76 8.56
N GLU A 431 47.50 55.32 9.72
CA GLU A 431 47.16 56.72 10.05
C GLU A 431 48.06 57.75 9.33
N ALA A 432 49.19 57.34 8.74
CA ALA A 432 50.17 58.26 8.15
C ALA A 432 50.40 58.10 6.63
N MET A 433 49.68 57.23 5.91
CA MET A 433 50.06 56.85 4.53
C MET A 433 48.97 57.05 3.46
N SER A 434 49.39 57.60 2.31
CA SER A 434 48.53 57.98 1.17
C SER A 434 47.90 56.79 0.43
N THR A 435 46.74 57.03 -0.18
CA THR A 435 45.86 56.05 -0.86
C THR A 435 46.54 55.21 -1.94
N SER A 436 47.52 55.77 -2.66
CA SER A 436 48.24 55.09 -3.74
C SER A 436 49.27 54.06 -3.27
N TYR A 437 49.79 54.20 -2.04
CA TYR A 437 50.65 53.20 -1.41
C TYR A 437 49.84 52.09 -0.73
N ARG A 438 48.62 52.41 -0.26
CA ARG A 438 47.66 51.44 0.30
C ARG A 438 47.33 50.33 -0.70
N GLN A 439 47.20 50.68 -1.98
CA GLN A 439 46.89 49.74 -3.07
C GLN A 439 48.10 48.92 -3.54
N ARG A 440 49.33 49.46 -3.40
CA ARG A 440 50.57 48.73 -3.71
C ARG A 440 50.98 47.79 -2.57
N LEU A 441 50.75 48.19 -1.32
CA LEU A 441 50.95 47.33 -0.15
C LEU A 441 49.94 46.18 -0.13
N SER A 442 48.67 46.42 -0.51
CA SER A 442 47.65 45.37 -0.62
C SER A 442 47.90 44.36 -1.75
N MET A 443 48.72 44.71 -2.75
CA MET A 443 49.00 43.85 -3.90
C MET A 443 50.31 43.05 -3.74
N ASN A 444 51.28 43.58 -2.96
CA ASN A 444 52.50 42.85 -2.57
C ASN A 444 52.35 42.06 -1.27
N GLN A 445 51.35 42.35 -0.44
CA GLN A 445 50.81 41.39 0.53
C GLN A 445 49.83 40.46 -0.19
N ALA A 446 50.31 39.68 -1.16
CA ALA A 446 49.72 38.37 -1.34
C ALA A 446 49.90 37.70 0.02
N MET A 447 48.82 37.59 0.81
CA MET A 447 48.86 36.88 2.09
C MET A 447 49.64 35.60 1.83
N THR A 448 50.78 35.42 2.52
CA THR A 448 51.41 34.11 2.61
C THR A 448 50.30 33.11 2.87
N GLU A 449 50.24 31.98 2.16
CA GLU A 449 49.08 31.07 2.25
C GLU A 449 48.84 30.61 3.71
N ARG A 450 49.91 30.60 4.54
CA ARG A 450 49.85 30.42 6.00
C ARG A 450 49.16 31.55 6.76
N GLY A 451 49.27 32.79 6.29
CA GLY A 451 48.63 33.97 6.87
C GLY A 451 47.11 33.99 6.78
N GLN A 452 46.50 33.10 5.98
CA GLN A 452 45.05 32.90 5.90
C GLN A 452 44.48 32.30 7.19
N TYR A 453 45.27 31.52 7.94
CA TYR A 453 44.87 30.93 9.23
C TYR A 453 44.79 31.95 10.36
N ASN A 454 45.22 33.19 10.14
CA ASN A 454 45.11 34.26 11.13
C ASN A 454 43.65 34.70 11.38
N TYR A 455 42.75 34.43 10.43
CA TYR A 455 41.32 34.71 10.55
C TYR A 455 40.57 33.41 10.84
N LEU A 456 39.75 33.41 11.88
CA LEU A 456 39.06 32.20 12.34
C LEU A 456 38.07 31.67 11.30
N ASP A 457 37.31 32.56 10.68
CA ASP A 457 36.36 32.26 9.60
C ASP A 457 37.06 31.63 8.38
N VAL A 458 38.22 32.16 7.98
CA VAL A 458 39.01 31.60 6.87
C VAL A 458 39.64 30.25 7.25
N SER A 459 40.11 30.09 8.48
CA SER A 459 40.64 28.81 8.99
C SER A 459 39.56 27.71 9.00
N LEU A 460 38.36 28.04 9.49
CA LEU A 460 37.21 27.12 9.48
C LEU A 460 36.80 26.76 8.04
N PHE A 461 36.75 27.75 7.15
CA PHE A 461 36.46 27.54 5.73
C PHE A 461 37.52 26.65 5.04
N LYS A 462 38.80 26.89 5.30
CA LYS A 462 39.90 26.05 4.76
C LYS A 462 39.83 24.62 5.29
N THR A 463 39.52 24.45 6.58
CA THR A 463 39.32 23.11 7.17
C THR A 463 38.15 22.37 6.51
N LEU A 464 37.08 23.09 6.17
CA LEU A 464 35.96 22.56 5.41
C LEU A 464 36.33 22.22 3.97
N MET A 465 37.15 23.03 3.28
CA MET A 465 37.62 22.70 1.93
C MET A 465 38.56 21.49 1.91
N MET A 466 39.41 21.36 2.92
CA MET A 466 40.25 20.17 3.09
C MET A 466 39.43 18.89 3.29
N MET A 467 38.21 18.96 3.85
CA MET A 467 37.31 17.80 3.93
C MET A 467 36.94 17.26 2.54
N PHE A 468 36.73 18.15 1.56
CA PHE A 468 36.39 17.76 0.19
C PHE A 468 37.59 17.22 -0.61
N GLY A 469 38.78 17.18 -0.01
CA GLY A 469 39.99 16.67 -0.65
C GLY A 469 40.90 17.74 -1.23
N GLU A 470 40.60 19.03 -1.02
CA GLU A 470 41.45 20.13 -1.46
C GLU A 470 42.58 20.38 -0.45
N TYR A 471 43.73 19.68 -0.62
CA TYR A 471 44.90 19.82 0.25
C TYR A 471 45.99 20.70 -0.36
N GLU A 472 46.01 21.96 0.05
CA GLU A 472 47.16 22.85 -0.15
C GLU A 472 48.22 22.53 0.91
N HIS A 473 49.12 21.58 0.63
CA HIS A 473 50.17 21.13 1.55
C HIS A 473 51.54 21.78 1.28
N SER A 474 51.84 22.07 0.00
CA SER A 474 53.13 22.61 -0.42
C SER A 474 53.42 24.00 0.14
N SER A 475 52.40 24.85 0.20
CA SER A 475 52.50 26.25 0.57
C SER A 475 52.23 26.51 2.06
N THR A 476 51.43 25.66 2.69
CA THR A 476 51.03 25.79 4.10
C THR A 476 51.99 25.08 5.05
N LEU A 477 52.56 23.93 4.63
CA LEU A 477 53.43 23.08 5.46
C LEU A 477 54.87 23.04 4.95
N ILE A 478 55.07 22.78 3.66
CA ILE A 478 56.41 22.47 3.11
C ILE A 478 57.25 23.73 2.91
N HIS A 479 56.70 24.76 2.26
CA HIS A 479 57.43 26.00 1.97
C HIS A 479 57.89 26.71 3.25
N PRO A 480 57.05 26.88 4.30
CA PRO A 480 57.49 27.49 5.56
C PRO A 480 58.59 26.69 6.27
N LEU A 481 58.54 25.35 6.19
CA LEU A 481 59.55 24.46 6.80
C LEU A 481 60.92 24.60 6.13
N LEU A 482 60.94 24.77 4.80
CA LEU A 482 62.17 24.92 4.03
C LEU A 482 62.71 26.36 4.03
N SER A 483 61.85 27.35 4.26
CA SER A 483 62.22 28.77 4.22
C SER A 483 62.69 29.34 5.57
N ASP A 484 62.35 28.72 6.71
CA ASP A 484 62.74 29.22 8.03
C ASP A 484 64.15 28.76 8.45
N PRO A 485 65.08 29.70 8.78
CA PRO A 485 66.45 29.36 9.19
C PRO A 485 66.56 28.78 10.61
N TYR A 486 65.51 28.88 11.45
CA TYR A 486 65.43 28.30 12.80
C TYR A 486 64.03 27.73 13.07
N PRO A 487 63.72 26.51 12.62
CA PRO A 487 62.41 25.91 12.81
C PRO A 487 62.17 25.58 14.30
N ASP A 488 61.03 26.03 14.83
CA ASP A 488 60.57 25.64 16.15
C ASP A 488 60.12 24.15 16.11
N THR A 489 61.06 23.26 16.44
CA THR A 489 60.93 21.81 16.23
C THR A 489 59.69 21.19 16.88
N GLN A 490 59.25 21.67 18.05
CA GLN A 490 58.08 21.13 18.74
C GLN A 490 56.77 21.48 18.03
N ASN A 491 56.62 22.73 17.59
CA ASN A 491 55.43 23.20 16.87
C ASN A 491 55.32 22.53 15.50
N THR A 492 56.45 22.33 14.81
CA THR A 492 56.49 21.61 13.53
C THR A 492 56.02 20.16 13.67
N ILE A 493 56.51 19.41 14.67
CA ILE A 493 56.09 18.02 14.90
C ILE A 493 54.59 17.95 15.23
N ALA A 494 54.08 18.86 16.07
CA ALA A 494 52.65 18.94 16.38
C ALA A 494 51.81 19.22 15.14
N ILE A 495 52.24 20.14 14.27
CA ILE A 495 51.56 20.44 12.99
C ILE A 495 51.46 19.17 12.14
N PHE A 496 52.56 18.44 11.94
CA PHE A 496 52.55 17.19 11.16
C PHE A 496 51.65 16.12 11.78
N LEU A 497 51.71 15.94 13.10
CA LEU A 497 50.88 14.95 13.81
C LEU A 497 49.39 15.26 13.65
N PHE A 498 48.97 16.50 13.92
CA PHE A 498 47.58 16.91 13.77
C PHE A 498 47.12 16.91 12.32
N TYR A 499 47.99 17.21 11.36
CA TYR A 499 47.68 17.13 9.94
C TYR A 499 47.49 15.69 9.46
N ILE A 500 48.38 14.76 9.85
CA ILE A 500 48.22 13.32 9.57
C ILE A 500 46.95 12.78 10.23
N ALA A 501 46.69 13.14 11.49
CA ALA A 501 45.47 12.77 12.18
C ALA A 501 44.22 13.29 11.44
N PHE A 502 44.24 14.55 10.99
CA PHE A 502 43.16 15.13 10.20
C PHE A 502 42.93 14.35 8.90
N LEU A 503 43.97 14.02 8.14
CA LEU A 503 43.89 13.24 6.89
C LEU A 503 43.28 11.84 7.08
N VAL A 504 43.50 11.21 8.23
CA VAL A 504 42.90 9.91 8.55
C VAL A 504 41.44 10.07 8.98
N PHE A 505 41.16 10.99 9.90
CA PHE A 505 39.83 11.11 10.50
C PHE A 505 38.79 11.71 9.56
N VAL A 506 39.10 12.81 8.87
CA VAL A 506 38.08 13.57 8.13
C VAL A 506 37.92 13.04 6.69
N PRO A 507 38.96 13.01 5.87
CA PRO A 507 38.83 12.55 4.48
C PRO A 507 38.66 11.05 4.31
N ILE A 508 39.30 10.23 5.14
CA ILE A 508 39.26 8.77 4.95
C ILE A 508 38.10 8.19 5.74
N ILE A 509 38.02 8.42 7.05
CA ILE A 509 36.98 7.80 7.88
C ILE A 509 35.63 8.48 7.64
N VAL A 510 35.53 9.81 7.79
CA VAL A 510 34.24 10.50 7.69
C VAL A 510 33.67 10.43 6.27
N MET A 511 34.47 10.64 5.20
CA MET A 511 33.93 10.54 3.83
C MET A 511 33.52 9.13 3.45
N ASN A 512 34.33 8.10 3.77
CA ASN A 512 33.94 6.72 3.45
C ASN A 512 32.70 6.27 4.24
N LEU A 513 32.55 6.75 5.48
CA LEU A 513 31.35 6.50 6.28
C LEU A 513 30.12 7.23 5.71
N LEU A 514 30.25 8.48 5.27
CA LEU A 514 29.18 9.23 4.59
C LEU A 514 28.75 8.54 3.30
N ILE A 515 29.71 8.07 2.49
CA ILE A 515 29.43 7.30 1.27
C ILE A 515 28.74 5.97 1.62
N GLY A 516 29.22 5.26 2.65
CA GLY A 516 28.64 4.00 3.10
C GLY A 516 27.18 4.14 3.55
N LEU A 517 26.86 5.19 4.31
CA LEU A 517 25.49 5.51 4.72
C LEU A 517 24.61 5.89 3.52
N ALA A 518 25.11 6.75 2.63
CA ALA A 518 24.38 7.12 1.42
C ALA A 518 24.08 5.92 0.52
N VAL A 519 25.04 4.99 0.34
CA VAL A 519 24.84 3.76 -0.44
C VAL A 519 23.85 2.82 0.23
N GLY A 520 23.88 2.71 1.55
CA GLY A 520 22.90 1.94 2.32
C GLY A 520 21.48 2.45 2.13
N ASP A 521 21.29 3.77 2.27
CA ASP A 521 20.00 4.42 2.06
C ASP A 521 19.49 4.23 0.63
N ILE A 522 20.35 4.37 -0.39
CA ILE A 522 19.99 4.20 -1.81
C ILE A 522 19.36 2.82 -2.07
N GLU A 523 19.92 1.75 -1.50
CA GLU A 523 19.43 0.38 -1.71
C GLU A 523 18.05 0.16 -1.07
N GLU A 524 17.82 0.70 0.13
CA GLU A 524 16.54 0.64 0.82
C GLU A 524 15.47 1.49 0.11
N VAL A 525 15.84 2.70 -0.33
CA VAL A 525 14.97 3.60 -1.08
C VAL A 525 14.61 3.01 -2.43
N ARG A 526 15.52 2.34 -3.14
CA ARG A 526 15.17 1.74 -4.43
C ARG A 526 14.04 0.72 -4.33
N LYS A 527 13.99 -0.05 -3.23
CA LYS A 527 12.95 -1.05 -2.98
C LYS A 527 11.59 -0.39 -2.71
N THR A 528 11.58 0.69 -1.92
CA THR A 528 10.35 1.39 -1.51
C THR A 528 9.90 2.47 -2.51
N ALA A 529 10.81 3.05 -3.29
CA ALA A 529 10.54 4.19 -4.18
C ALA A 529 9.61 3.84 -5.33
N CYS A 530 9.68 2.62 -5.86
CA CYS A 530 8.75 2.19 -6.91
C CYS A 530 7.30 2.20 -6.40
N GLU A 531 7.09 1.68 -5.18
CA GLU A 531 5.80 1.66 -4.52
C GLU A 531 5.35 3.08 -4.17
N GLN A 532 6.21 3.88 -3.56
CA GLN A 532 5.93 5.27 -3.22
C GLN A 532 5.56 6.11 -4.45
N LEU A 533 6.22 5.92 -5.59
CA LEU A 533 5.88 6.63 -6.82
C LEU A 533 4.54 6.21 -7.39
N LEU A 534 4.19 4.93 -7.33
CA LEU A 534 2.86 4.47 -7.75
C LEU A 534 1.78 5.06 -6.84
N VAL A 535 2.01 5.07 -5.53
CA VAL A 535 1.13 5.69 -4.53
C VAL A 535 0.96 7.18 -4.79
N GLN A 536 2.06 7.93 -4.95
CA GLN A 536 2.04 9.36 -5.25
C GLN A 536 1.30 9.65 -6.57
N GLN A 537 1.49 8.81 -7.60
CA GLN A 537 0.76 8.95 -8.85
C GLN A 537 -0.75 8.78 -8.65
N ILE A 538 -1.17 7.75 -7.90
CA ILE A 538 -2.57 7.47 -7.61
C ILE A 538 -3.21 8.63 -6.84
N TYR A 539 -2.55 9.15 -5.80
CA TYR A 539 -3.04 10.31 -5.06
C TYR A 539 -3.14 11.56 -5.92
N TRP A 540 -2.12 11.83 -6.75
CA TRP A 540 -2.13 12.95 -7.68
C TRP A 540 -3.29 12.86 -8.69
N LEU A 541 -3.53 11.67 -9.23
CA LEU A 541 -4.64 11.42 -10.16
C LEU A 541 -6.01 11.56 -9.51
N ALA A 542 -6.15 11.09 -8.26
CA ALA A 542 -7.39 11.22 -7.51
C ALA A 542 -7.68 12.68 -7.16
N ASP A 543 -6.68 13.45 -6.73
CA ASP A 543 -6.81 14.89 -6.48
C ASP A 543 -7.20 15.63 -7.76
N LEU A 544 -6.52 15.34 -8.87
CA LEU A 544 -6.82 15.91 -10.18
C LEU A 544 -8.24 15.55 -10.67
N GLU A 545 -8.69 14.31 -10.45
CA GLU A 545 -10.06 13.90 -10.76
C GLU A 545 -11.08 14.65 -9.91
N SER A 546 -10.82 14.84 -8.61
CA SER A 546 -11.68 15.59 -7.70
C SER A 546 -11.88 17.06 -8.12
N LYS A 547 -10.86 17.64 -8.77
CA LYS A 547 -10.86 19.04 -9.25
C LYS A 547 -11.62 19.21 -10.58
N PHE A 548 -11.86 18.15 -11.35
CA PHE A 548 -12.58 18.27 -12.63
C PHE A 548 -14.10 18.41 -12.45
N PRO A 549 -14.78 19.23 -13.28
CA PRO A 549 -16.23 19.26 -13.35
C PRO A 549 -16.84 17.89 -13.68
N LYS A 550 -18.00 17.58 -13.08
CA LYS A 550 -18.69 16.28 -13.22
C LYS A 550 -18.99 15.89 -14.68
N PHE A 551 -19.19 16.85 -15.58
CA PHE A 551 -19.43 16.57 -17.01
C PHE A 551 -18.18 16.04 -17.74
N ILE A 552 -16.99 16.53 -17.35
CA ILE A 552 -15.70 16.06 -17.89
C ILE A 552 -15.40 14.66 -17.34
N GLN A 553 -15.62 14.45 -16.04
CA GLN A 553 -15.46 13.14 -15.40
C GLN A 553 -16.32 12.07 -16.09
N LYS A 554 -17.60 12.35 -16.36
CA LYS A 554 -18.50 11.40 -17.06
C LYS A 554 -18.05 11.08 -18.49
N ARG A 555 -17.44 12.04 -19.19
CA ARG A 555 -16.91 11.83 -20.56
C ARG A 555 -15.58 11.06 -20.56
N LEU A 556 -14.75 11.23 -19.53
CA LEU A 556 -13.45 10.58 -19.42
C LEU A 556 -13.52 9.18 -18.78
N ALA A 557 -14.54 8.90 -17.97
CA ALA A 557 -14.70 7.61 -17.31
C ALA A 557 -15.03 6.50 -18.31
N LYS A 558 -14.03 5.68 -18.66
CA LYS A 558 -14.21 4.47 -19.46
C LYS A 558 -14.27 3.27 -18.54
N LYS A 559 -15.42 2.57 -18.52
CA LYS A 559 -15.59 1.36 -17.70
C LYS A 559 -14.78 0.17 -18.22
N LYS A 560 -14.56 0.11 -19.53
CA LYS A 560 -13.78 -0.93 -20.20
C LYS A 560 -12.76 -0.29 -21.12
N VAL A 561 -11.54 -0.83 -21.09
CA VAL A 561 -10.46 -0.44 -22.00
C VAL A 561 -9.98 -1.68 -22.71
N SER A 562 -10.12 -1.72 -24.03
CA SER A 562 -9.54 -2.79 -24.84
C SER A 562 -8.24 -2.32 -25.49
N LEU A 563 -7.25 -3.22 -25.51
CA LEU A 563 -5.94 -3.02 -26.12
C LEU A 563 -5.72 -4.10 -27.16
N THR A 564 -5.47 -3.70 -28.40
CA THR A 564 -5.03 -4.60 -29.45
C THR A 564 -3.51 -4.74 -29.38
N VAL A 565 -3.03 -5.92 -29.01
CA VAL A 565 -1.61 -6.26 -29.05
C VAL A 565 -1.31 -6.78 -30.45
N GLN A 566 -0.80 -5.88 -31.29
CA GLN A 566 -0.24 -6.28 -32.57
C GLN A 566 1.10 -6.98 -32.33
N ARG A 567 1.29 -8.18 -32.89
CA ARG A 567 2.62 -8.80 -32.98
C ARG A 567 3.46 -7.96 -33.93
N VAL A 568 4.20 -6.99 -33.41
CA VAL A 568 5.27 -6.37 -34.19
C VAL A 568 6.38 -7.41 -34.30
N ALA A 569 6.51 -8.06 -35.45
CA ALA A 569 7.65 -8.87 -35.81
C ALA A 569 8.86 -7.94 -36.03
N VAL A 570 9.46 -7.43 -34.95
CA VAL A 570 10.79 -6.85 -35.02
C VAL A 570 11.77 -8.01 -34.97
N GLY A 571 12.47 -8.23 -36.09
CA GLY A 571 13.52 -9.23 -36.17
C GLY A 571 14.56 -9.01 -35.07
N ARG A 572 14.84 -10.10 -34.34
CA ARG A 572 15.86 -10.28 -33.29
C ARG A 572 15.60 -9.53 -31.97
N GLY A 573 15.18 -10.31 -30.98
CA GLY A 573 15.15 -9.94 -29.57
C GLY A 573 13.73 -9.86 -29.02
N LEU A 574 13.23 -10.97 -28.51
CA LEU A 574 12.00 -10.99 -27.71
C LEU A 574 12.17 -10.07 -26.50
N TYR A 575 11.58 -8.88 -26.56
CA TYR A 575 11.18 -8.14 -25.38
C TYR A 575 9.66 -8.01 -25.41
N ILE A 576 9.00 -8.75 -24.51
CA ILE A 576 7.62 -8.51 -24.13
C ILE A 576 7.65 -7.14 -23.43
N ILE A 577 7.26 -6.09 -24.14
CA ILE A 577 7.08 -4.76 -23.53
C ILE A 577 5.81 -4.85 -22.68
N HIS A 578 6.00 -4.99 -21.37
CA HIS A 578 4.95 -4.94 -20.34
C HIS A 578 4.48 -3.53 -20.06
#